data_AF-A0A3D5BK39-F1
#
_entry.id   AF-A0A3D5BK39-F1
#
_cell.length_a   1.000
_cell.length_b   1.000
_cell.length_c   1.000
_cell.angle_alpha   90.00
_cell.angle_beta   90.00
_cell.angle_gamma   90.00
#
_symmetry.space_group_name_H-M   'P 1'
#
loop_
_entity.id
_entity.type
_entity.pdbx_description
1 polymer ?
#
loop_
_entity_poly.entity_id
_entity_poly.type
_entity_poly.pdbx_seq_one_letter_code
_entity_poly.pdbx_strand_id
1 'polypeptide(L)' 'MKKNTVLVGVATLALMLTGCSTLDQNYAYVVDQEQVNKAENSQRQHRQVAHVVWVNPPLKKVSSADLPKP' A
#
# COMPACT_ATOMS: atom_id res chain seq x y z
N MET A 1 25.81 -33.03 22.11
CA MET A 1 26.25 -31.70 21.61
C MET A 1 25.83 -31.44 20.16
N LYS A 2 26.12 -32.33 19.19
CA LYS A 2 25.75 -32.14 17.75
C LYS A 2 24.28 -31.78 17.46
N LYS A 3 23.31 -32.37 18.18
CA LYS A 3 21.88 -32.11 17.97
C LYS A 3 21.46 -30.67 18.32
N ASN A 4 22.04 -30.07 19.36
CA ASN A 4 21.74 -28.69 19.75
C ASN A 4 22.30 -27.68 18.74
N THR A 5 23.49 -27.94 18.19
CA THR A 5 24.06 -27.10 17.12
C THR A 5 23.22 -27.10 15.84
N VAL A 6 22.65 -28.25 15.47
CA VAL A 6 21.73 -28.34 14.32
C VAL A 6 20.44 -27.58 14.60
N LEU A 7 19.87 -27.72 15.80
CA LEU A 7 18.64 -27.03 16.19
C LEU A 7 18.81 -25.50 16.19
N VAL A 8 19.94 -25.00 16.74
CA VAL A 8 20.26 -23.57 16.76
C VAL A 8 20.52 -23.04 15.33
N GLY A 9 21.17 -23.83 14.49
CA GLY A 9 21.37 -23.49 13.07
C GLY A 9 20.05 -23.35 12.31
N VAL A 10 19.10 -24.26 12.53
CA VAL A 10 17.77 -24.19 11.88
C VAL A 10 16.96 -23.00 12.41
N ALA A 11 17.00 -22.73 13.71
CA ALA A 11 16.27 -21.61 14.31
C ALA A 11 16.79 -20.25 13.82
N THR A 12 18.11 -20.09 13.70
CA THR A 12 18.72 -18.85 13.18
C THR A 12 18.43 -18.65 11.69
N LEU A 13 18.44 -19.71 10.89
CA LEU A 13 18.06 -19.65 9.48
C LEU A 13 16.57 -19.28 9.30
N ALA A 14 15.69 -19.86 10.12
CA ALA A 14 14.26 -19.53 10.09
C ALA A 14 14.00 -18.05 10.43
N LEU A 15 14.72 -17.49 11.41
CA LEU A 15 14.62 -16.08 11.78
C LEU A 15 15.14 -15.13 10.68
N MET A 16 16.14 -15.54 9.91
CA MET A 16 16.64 -14.78 8.75
C MET A 16 15.68 -14.85 7.55
N LEU A 17 14.98 -15.97 7.39
CA LEU A 17 13.98 -16.16 6.33
C LEU A 17 12.66 -15.44 6.65
N THR A 18 12.36 -15.20 7.92
CA THR A 18 11.33 -14.24 8.34
C THR A 18 11.87 -12.81 8.20
N GLY A 19 12.09 -12.38 6.95
CA GLY A 19 12.42 -11.00 6.66
C GLY A 19 11.33 -10.09 7.22
N CYS A 20 11.69 -9.21 8.16
CA CYS A 20 10.82 -8.10 8.52
C CYS A 20 10.57 -7.30 7.24
N SER A 21 9.34 -7.31 6.74
CA SER A 21 8.95 -6.44 5.63
C SER A 21 9.20 -5.01 6.07
N THR A 22 10.26 -4.39 5.57
CA THR A 22 10.54 -3.00 5.85
C THR A 22 9.56 -2.16 5.04
N LEU A 23 8.59 -1.58 5.74
CA LEU A 23 7.73 -0.56 5.14
C LEU A 23 8.61 0.65 4.86
N ASP A 24 8.72 1.05 3.59
CA ASP A 24 9.50 2.23 3.19
C ASP A 24 8.84 3.50 3.75
N GLN A 25 9.39 4.01 4.85
CA GLN A 25 8.85 5.18 5.57
C GLN A 25 8.99 6.49 4.77
N ASN A 26 9.76 6.49 3.68
CA ASN A 26 9.98 7.68 2.87
C ASN A 26 8.78 8.01 1.98
N TYR A 27 7.82 7.09 1.86
CA TYR A 27 6.65 7.29 1.04
C TYR A 27 5.37 6.92 1.77
N ALA A 28 4.31 7.67 1.46
CA ALA A 28 2.96 7.33 1.84
C ALA A 28 2.09 7.12 0.61
N TYR A 29 1.10 6.26 0.74
CA TYR A 29 0.03 6.15 -0.23
C TYR A 29 -1.12 7.03 0.23
N VAL A 30 -1.43 8.05 -0.54
CA VAL A 30 -2.54 8.97 -0.27
C VAL A 30 -3.59 8.85 -1.36
N VAL A 31 -4.82 9.20 -1.03
CA VAL A 31 -5.92 9.23 -1.99
C VAL A 31 -5.60 10.24 -3.10
N ASP A 32 -5.67 9.75 -4.34
CA ASP A 32 -5.49 10.56 -5.54
C ASP A 32 -6.80 11.29 -5.89
N GLN A 33 -6.95 12.49 -5.32
CA GLN A 33 -8.13 13.33 -5.52
C GLN A 33 -8.37 13.71 -6.99
N GLU A 34 -7.32 13.79 -7.81
CA GLU A 34 -7.48 14.12 -9.23
C GLU A 34 -8.24 13.01 -9.97
N GLN A 35 -7.88 11.75 -9.70
CA GLN A 35 -8.58 10.61 -10.29
C GLN A 35 -9.98 10.42 -9.74
N VAL A 36 -10.20 10.70 -8.44
CA VAL A 36 -11.56 10.72 -7.86
C VAL A 36 -12.43 11.74 -8.61
N ASN A 37 -11.95 12.97 -8.76
CA ASN A 37 -12.67 14.02 -9.47
C ASN A 37 -12.94 13.67 -10.94
N LYS A 38 -12.01 12.97 -11.60
CA LYS A 38 -12.20 12.50 -12.98
C LYS A 38 -13.34 11.49 -13.08
N ALA A 39 -13.42 10.55 -12.13
CA ALA A 39 -14.51 9.57 -12.08
C ALA A 39 -15.87 10.26 -11.85
N GLU A 40 -15.94 11.21 -10.91
CA GLU A 40 -17.15 11.99 -10.65
C GLU A 40 -17.59 12.81 -11.87
N ASN A 41 -16.64 13.48 -12.53
CA ASN A 41 -16.92 14.25 -13.74
C ASN A 41 -17.40 13.37 -14.90
N SER A 42 -16.83 12.18 -15.05
CA SER A 42 -17.28 11.21 -16.04
C SER A 42 -18.73 10.78 -15.79
N GLN A 43 -19.14 10.64 -14.53
CA GLN A 43 -20.51 10.28 -14.19
C GLN A 43 -21.49 11.41 -14.55
N ARG A 44 -21.10 12.68 -14.33
CA ARG A 44 -21.92 13.84 -14.69
C ARG A 44 -22.19 13.96 -16.19
N GLN A 45 -21.27 13.48 -17.02
CA GLN A 45 -21.40 13.49 -18.48
C GLN A 45 -22.10 12.23 -19.02
N HIS A 46 -22.47 11.28 -18.17
CA HIS A 46 -23.03 10.02 -18.63
C HIS A 46 -24.48 10.19 -19.10
N ARG A 47 -24.78 9.60 -20.27
CA ARG A 47 -26.13 9.56 -20.84
C ARG A 47 -27.20 8.89 -19.94
N GLN A 48 -26.81 8.00 -19.04
CA GLN A 48 -27.72 7.25 -18.17
C GLN A 48 -27.68 7.81 -16.76
N VAL A 49 -28.82 8.35 -16.30
CA VAL A 49 -28.97 9.04 -15.01
C VAL A 49 -28.74 8.12 -13.80
N ALA A 50 -28.92 6.81 -13.96
CA ALA A 50 -28.73 5.80 -12.91
C ALA A 50 -27.44 4.98 -13.05
N HIS A 51 -26.46 5.44 -13.85
CA HIS A 51 -25.19 4.75 -13.99
C HIS A 51 -24.31 4.99 -12.75
N VAL A 52 -24.03 3.92 -12.01
CA VAL A 52 -23.21 3.95 -10.80
C VAL A 52 -21.89 3.24 -11.07
N VAL A 53 -20.78 3.92 -10.79
CA VAL A 53 -19.44 3.35 -10.91
C VAL A 53 -18.83 3.24 -9.52
N TRP A 54 -18.48 2.02 -9.13
CA TRP A 54 -17.72 1.76 -7.92
C TRP A 54 -16.24 1.74 -8.28
N VAL A 55 -15.46 2.62 -7.68
CA VAL A 55 -14.02 2.72 -7.91
C VAL A 55 -13.31 2.37 -6.61
N ASN A 56 -12.33 1.46 -6.68
CA ASN A 56 -11.39 1.28 -5.58
C ASN A 56 -10.62 2.61 -5.41
N PRO A 57 -10.55 3.21 -4.21
CA PRO A 57 -9.96 4.54 -4.04
C PRO A 57 -8.60 4.60 -4.73
N PRO A 58 -8.41 5.48 -5.75
CA PRO A 58 -7.15 5.57 -6.45
C PRO A 58 -6.11 6.10 -5.47
N LEU A 59 -4.95 5.45 -5.42
CA LEU A 59 -3.86 5.82 -4.53
C LEU A 59 -2.68 6.32 -5.34
N LYS A 60 -2.06 7.39 -4.87
CA LYS A 60 -0.78 7.88 -5.38
C LYS A 60 0.31 7.73 -4.33
N LYS A 61 1.50 7.32 -4.77
CA LYS A 61 2.70 7.27 -3.95
C LYS A 61 3.28 8.68 -3.87
N VAL A 62 3.34 9.24 -2.67
CA VAL A 62 3.93 10.57 -2.40
C VAL A 62 5.08 10.45 -1.42
N SER A 63 6.03 11.37 -1.51
CA SER A 63 7.09 11.48 -0.50
C SER A 63 6.46 11.86 0.84
N SER A 64 6.87 11.20 1.92
CA SER A 64 6.43 11.53 3.28
C SER A 64 6.85 12.95 3.70
N ALA A 65 7.83 13.54 3.02
CA ALA A 65 8.24 14.93 3.25
C ALA A 65 7.21 15.96 2.74
N ASP A 66 6.39 15.58 1.76
CA ASP A 66 5.39 16.46 1.12
C ASP A 66 4.02 16.38 1.82
N LEU A 67 3.89 15.51 2.83
CA LEU A 67 2.67 15.39 3.60
C LEU A 67 2.54 16.57 4.58
N PRO A 68 1.35 17.16 4.72
CA PRO A 68 1.11 18.15 5.76
C PRO A 68 1.41 17.52 7.13
N LYS A 69 2.27 18.18 7.93
CA LYS A 69 2.50 17.78 9.31
C LYS A 69 1.18 17.86 10.09
N PRO A 70 0.90 16.89 10.97
CA PRO A 70 -0.26 16.94 11.85
C PRO A 70 -0.20 18.15 12.79
#